data_AF-A0A2E8HNM5-F1
#
_entry.id   AF-A0A2E8HNM5-F1
#
_cell.length_a   1.000
_cell.length_b   1.000
_cell.length_c   1.000
_cell.angle_alpha   90.00
_cell.angle_beta   90.00
_cell.angle_gamma   90.00
#
_symmetry.space_group_name_H-M   'P 1'
#
loop_
_entity.id
_entity.type
_entity.pdbx_description
1 polymer ?
#
loop_
_entity_poly.entity_id
_entity_poly.type
_entity_poly.pdbx_seq_one_letter_code
_entity_poly.pdbx_strand_id
1 'polypeptide(L)'
;MPSWSDFARGLLWPAIPLLDGDGLPWTIALMGGVGGTVTILCYGYWIREENRFSAADLSLCRVDLAVAYAMTALFGLAMVVLGSTIQVEGRGAALVIKLAARLGDELGPVGMWAFLLGAFGAVFSSLLGVWQSVPYLFADLWGRIRDRPAPPDRRADTTSPEYRWYLVGIALLPMIGLWVGFARMQKLYAIVGALFIPMLAIVLLLLNGRVAWVGERFRNRPLMSALLLIILVFFLTAGGLSVRRAFGG
;
A
#
# COMPACT_ATOMS: atom_id res chain seq x y z
N MET A 1 19.45 -2.89 20.77
CA MET A 1 19.39 -2.90 19.29
C MET A 1 19.63 -4.33 18.82
N PRO A 2 18.97 -4.82 17.75
CA PRO A 2 19.21 -6.16 17.22
C PRO A 2 20.66 -6.31 16.78
N SER A 3 21.21 -7.53 16.86
CA SER A 3 22.55 -7.80 16.33
C SER A 3 22.56 -7.65 14.81
N TRP A 4 23.69 -7.21 14.24
CA TRP A 4 23.85 -7.10 12.79
C TRP A 4 23.60 -8.43 12.07
N SER A 5 23.95 -9.56 12.70
CA SER A 5 23.68 -10.89 12.17
C SER A 5 22.20 -11.24 12.14
N ASP A 6 21.43 -10.87 13.17
CA ASP A 6 19.99 -11.14 13.21
C ASP A 6 19.25 -10.26 12.19
N PHE A 7 19.67 -9.01 12.06
CA PHE A 7 19.15 -8.10 11.03
C PHE A 7 19.41 -8.62 9.62
N ALA A 8 20.66 -9.04 9.32
CA ALA A 8 21.01 -9.59 8.02
C ALA A 8 20.26 -10.90 7.72
N ARG A 9 20.09 -11.77 8.73
CA ARG A 9 19.28 -12.98 8.59
C ARG A 9 17.81 -12.66 8.30
N GLY A 10 17.21 -11.71 9.03
CA GLY A 10 15.83 -11.29 8.81
C GLY A 10 15.61 -10.63 7.45
N LEU A 11 16.63 -9.97 6.89
CA LEU A 11 16.55 -9.32 5.58
C LEU A 11 16.74 -10.29 4.41
N LEU A 12 17.68 -11.24 4.54
CA LEU A 12 18.09 -12.11 3.43
C LEU A 12 17.37 -13.46 3.42
N TRP A 13 16.90 -13.93 4.58
CA TRP A 13 16.25 -15.23 4.70
C TRP A 13 14.75 -15.07 4.97
N PRO A 14 13.88 -15.32 3.96
CA PRO A 14 12.44 -15.20 4.15
C PRO A 14 11.93 -16.35 5.03
N ALA A 15 11.64 -16.04 6.29
CA ALA A 15 11.00 -16.95 7.23
C ALA A 15 9.78 -16.29 7.87
N ILE A 16 8.67 -17.02 7.92
CA ILE A 16 7.47 -16.60 8.66
C ILE A 16 7.61 -17.13 10.09
N PRO A 17 7.80 -16.26 11.10
CA PRO A 17 7.87 -16.71 12.48
C PRO A 17 6.51 -17.28 12.91
N LEU A 18 6.49 -18.37 13.69
CA LEU A 18 5.26 -18.96 14.25
C LEU A 18 4.19 -19.27 13.18
N LEU A 19 4.58 -20.00 12.12
CA LEU A 19 3.70 -20.35 11.00
C LEU A 19 2.44 -21.13 11.42
N ASP A 20 2.54 -21.90 12.51
CA ASP A 20 1.43 -22.65 13.11
C ASP A 20 0.51 -21.80 14.01
N GLY A 21 0.93 -20.59 14.37
CA GLY A 21 0.15 -19.62 15.15
C GLY A 21 -0.33 -18.42 14.33
N ASP A 22 -0.31 -17.23 14.95
CA ASP A 22 -0.74 -15.97 14.32
C ASP A 22 0.28 -15.38 13.32
N GLY A 23 1.45 -16.03 13.16
CA GLY A 23 2.53 -15.53 12.31
C GLY A 23 2.13 -15.33 10.86
N LEU A 24 1.51 -16.34 10.25
CA LEU A 24 1.05 -16.28 8.86
C LEU A 24 0.00 -15.17 8.65
N PRO A 25 -1.10 -15.07 9.45
CA PRO A 25 -2.02 -13.94 9.39
C PRO A 25 -1.36 -12.56 9.50
N TRP A 26 -0.39 -12.38 10.40
CA TRP A 26 0.31 -11.10 10.55
C TRP A 26 1.22 -10.78 9.36
N THR A 27 1.89 -11.79 8.78
CA THR A 27 2.68 -11.60 7.55
C THR A 27 1.79 -11.17 6.38
N ILE A 28 0.67 -11.85 6.16
CA ILE A 28 -0.30 -11.49 5.11
C ILE A 28 -0.82 -10.07 5.33
N ALA A 29 -1.19 -9.74 6.56
CA ALA A 29 -1.65 -8.40 6.93
C ALA A 29 -0.57 -7.34 6.62
N LEU A 30 0.68 -7.59 7.00
CA LEU A 30 1.78 -6.66 6.74
C LEU A 30 2.00 -6.45 5.23
N MET A 31 1.97 -7.52 4.43
CA MET A 31 2.07 -7.43 2.98
C MET A 31 0.90 -6.62 2.38
N GLY A 32 -0.32 -6.87 2.86
CA GLY A 32 -1.52 -6.15 2.43
C GLY A 32 -1.51 -4.67 2.82
N GLY A 33 -1.05 -4.33 4.01
CA GLY A 33 -0.98 -2.96 4.50
C GLY A 33 0.02 -2.08 3.76
N VAL A 34 1.13 -2.66 3.27
CA VAL A 34 2.18 -1.92 2.54
C VAL A 34 1.95 -1.93 1.02
N GLY A 35 1.59 -3.07 0.44
CA GLY A 35 1.57 -3.26 -1.02
C GLY A 35 0.18 -3.41 -1.64
N GLY A 36 -0.87 -3.59 -0.84
CA GLY A 36 -2.20 -4.01 -1.29
C GLY A 36 -3.22 -2.89 -1.43
N THR A 37 -2.82 -1.66 -1.74
CA THR A 37 -3.75 -0.53 -1.72
C THR A 37 -4.35 -0.24 -3.08
N VAL A 38 -5.63 0.14 -3.09
CA VAL A 38 -6.34 0.64 -4.28
C VAL A 38 -5.61 1.83 -4.93
N THR A 39 -4.84 2.58 -4.12
CA THR A 39 -4.08 3.75 -4.57
C THR A 39 -3.03 3.45 -5.64
N ILE A 40 -2.62 2.19 -5.83
CA ILE A 40 -1.74 1.85 -6.95
C ILE A 40 -2.40 2.10 -8.31
N LEU A 41 -3.73 1.93 -8.40
CA LEU A 41 -4.49 2.27 -9.60
C LEU A 41 -4.56 3.79 -9.80
N CYS A 42 -4.52 4.53 -8.70
CA CYS A 42 -4.61 5.98 -8.72
C CYS A 42 -3.40 6.65 -9.36
N TYR A 43 -2.22 6.00 -9.36
CA TYR A 43 -1.02 6.50 -10.03
C TYR A 43 -1.26 6.81 -11.52
N GLY A 44 -2.15 6.06 -12.18
CA GLY A 44 -2.54 6.31 -13.57
C GLY A 44 -3.16 7.69 -13.81
N TYR A 45 -3.85 8.27 -12.81
CA TYR A 45 -4.39 9.63 -12.93
C TYR A 45 -3.29 10.69 -12.91
N TRP A 46 -2.26 10.53 -12.06
CA TRP A 46 -1.14 11.46 -11.99
C TRP A 46 -0.26 11.40 -13.24
N ILE A 47 -0.03 10.21 -13.80
CA ILE A 47 0.62 10.06 -15.12
C ILE A 47 -0.12 10.90 -16.18
N ARG A 48 -1.46 10.81 -16.19
CA ARG A 48 -2.30 11.55 -17.14
C ARG A 48 -2.26 13.07 -16.90
N GLU A 49 -2.26 13.51 -15.65
CA GLU A 49 -2.20 14.95 -15.30
C GLU A 49 -0.88 15.60 -15.72
N GLU A 50 0.21 14.84 -15.61
CA GLU A 50 1.56 15.17 -16.09
C GLU A 50 1.72 15.04 -17.61
N ASN A 51 0.65 14.72 -18.34
CA ASN A 51 0.63 14.52 -19.80
C ASN A 51 1.62 13.44 -20.31
N ARG A 52 1.86 12.41 -19.50
CA ARG A 52 2.78 11.31 -19.83
C ARG A 52 2.06 10.20 -20.60
N PHE A 53 1.96 10.35 -21.92
CA PHE A 53 1.21 9.42 -22.78
C PHE A 53 2.09 8.58 -23.71
N SER A 54 3.42 8.78 -23.68
CA SER A 54 4.34 8.11 -24.59
C SER A 54 5.01 6.89 -23.98
N ALA A 55 5.51 6.00 -24.85
CA ALA A 55 6.33 4.87 -24.45
C ALA A 55 7.63 5.28 -23.70
N ALA A 56 8.16 6.48 -23.98
CA ALA A 56 9.35 7.01 -23.32
C ALA A 56 9.08 7.38 -21.85
N ASP A 57 7.85 7.80 -21.54
CA ASP A 57 7.45 8.17 -20.18
C ASP A 57 7.41 6.96 -19.25
N LEU A 58 7.27 5.74 -19.80
CA LEU A 58 7.29 4.51 -19.00
C LEU A 58 8.62 4.29 -18.28
N SER A 59 9.76 4.64 -18.87
CA SER A 59 11.04 4.55 -18.17
C SER A 59 11.11 5.53 -17.00
N LEU A 60 10.56 6.74 -17.16
CA LEU A 60 10.50 7.72 -16.10
C LEU A 60 9.59 7.24 -14.95
N CYS A 61 8.42 6.72 -15.27
CA CYS A 61 7.48 6.16 -14.28
C CYS A 61 8.09 4.97 -13.52
N ARG A 62 8.91 4.14 -14.18
CA ARG A 62 9.62 3.04 -13.51
C ARG A 62 10.66 3.54 -12.51
N VAL A 63 11.41 4.58 -12.86
CA VAL A 63 12.38 5.19 -11.95
C VAL A 63 11.66 5.82 -10.76
N ASP A 64 10.58 6.57 -11.01
CA ASP A 64 9.74 7.18 -9.98
C ASP A 64 9.22 6.13 -8.98
N LEU A 65 8.60 5.06 -9.48
CA LEU A 65 8.13 3.95 -8.65
C LEU A 65 9.28 3.24 -7.93
N ALA A 66 10.43 3.03 -8.59
CA ALA A 66 11.58 2.38 -7.95
C ALA A 66 12.12 3.20 -6.78
N VAL A 67 12.24 4.52 -6.93
CA VAL A 67 12.65 5.42 -5.85
C VAL A 67 11.62 5.43 -4.73
N ALA A 68 10.33 5.54 -5.06
CA ALA A 68 9.27 5.53 -4.06
C ALA A 68 9.24 4.24 -3.23
N TYR A 69 9.32 3.07 -3.88
CA TYR A 69 9.34 1.79 -3.18
C TYR A 69 10.65 1.55 -2.41
N ALA A 70 11.80 1.99 -2.93
CA ALA A 70 13.07 1.90 -2.22
C ALA A 70 13.08 2.74 -0.93
N MET A 71 12.59 3.99 -1.01
CA MET A 71 12.44 4.85 0.17
C MET A 71 11.45 4.27 1.18
N THR A 72 10.34 3.70 0.70
CA THR A 72 9.35 3.02 1.55
C THR A 72 9.97 1.83 2.28
N ALA A 73 10.72 1.00 1.56
CA ALA A 73 11.42 -0.16 2.14
C ALA A 73 12.47 0.27 3.17
N LEU A 74 13.28 1.29 2.85
CA LEU A 74 14.28 1.85 3.75
C LEU A 74 13.64 2.38 5.03
N PHE A 75 12.57 3.17 4.91
CA PHE A 75 11.85 3.72 6.05
C PHE A 75 11.19 2.62 6.89
N GLY A 76 10.54 1.64 6.26
CA GLY A 76 9.96 0.49 6.95
C GLY A 76 10.99 -0.32 7.73
N LEU A 77 12.16 -0.55 7.12
CA LEU A 77 13.28 -1.25 7.78
C LEU A 77 13.81 -0.46 8.98
N ALA A 78 13.99 0.85 8.84
CA ALA A 78 14.37 1.73 9.94
C ALA A 78 13.33 1.69 11.07
N MET A 79 12.04 1.72 10.74
CA MET A 79 10.95 1.63 11.71
C MET A 79 10.89 0.28 12.43
N VAL A 80 11.21 -0.83 11.76
CA VAL A 80 11.32 -2.15 12.42
C VAL A 80 12.46 -2.16 13.43
N VAL A 81 13.63 -1.59 13.07
CA VAL A 81 14.77 -1.49 13.99
C VAL A 81 14.42 -0.61 15.19
N LEU A 82 13.80 0.56 14.97
CA LEU A 82 13.36 1.47 16.03
C LEU A 82 12.27 0.85 16.91
N GLY A 83 11.32 0.11 16.31
CA GLY A 83 10.24 -0.55 17.03
C GLY A 83 10.72 -1.71 17.90
N SER A 84 11.83 -2.36 17.54
CA SER A 84 12.38 -3.49 18.30
C SER A 84 12.89 -3.14 19.70
N THR A 85 13.13 -1.85 19.99
CA THR A 85 13.65 -1.37 21.27
C THR A 85 12.59 -0.72 22.16
N ILE A 86 11.35 -0.58 21.67
CA ILE A 86 10.27 0.13 22.37
C ILE A 86 9.12 -0.85 22.63
N GLN A 87 8.76 -1.05 23.89
CA GLN A 87 7.50 -1.71 24.21
C GLN A 87 6.34 -0.77 23.90
N VAL A 88 5.55 -1.14 22.89
CA VAL A 88 4.46 -0.32 22.36
C VAL A 88 3.24 -0.45 23.27
N GLU A 89 3.18 0.40 24.30
CA GLU A 89 1.95 0.70 25.02
C GLU A 89 1.44 2.07 24.56
N GLY A 90 0.66 2.12 23.47
CA GLY A 90 0.09 3.38 22.98
C GLY A 90 -0.58 3.28 21.61
N ARG A 91 -1.58 4.14 21.36
CA ARG A 91 -2.33 4.20 20.09
C ARG A 91 -1.76 5.30 19.18
N GLY A 92 -1.57 4.99 17.89
CA GLY A 92 -1.34 5.95 16.80
C GLY A 92 -0.34 7.08 17.10
N ALA A 93 -0.87 8.28 17.40
CA ALA A 93 -0.07 9.48 17.66
C ALA A 93 0.87 9.35 18.87
N ALA A 94 0.44 8.64 19.92
CA ALA A 94 1.27 8.43 21.11
C ALA A 94 2.52 7.60 20.78
N LEU A 95 2.43 6.68 19.82
CA LEU A 95 3.58 5.89 19.37
C LEU A 95 4.60 6.77 18.62
N VAL A 96 4.14 7.66 17.74
CA VAL A 96 5.02 8.62 17.03
C VAL A 96 5.75 9.53 18.02
N ILE A 97 5.05 10.05 19.03
CA ILE A 97 5.66 10.90 20.06
C ILE A 97 6.69 10.13 20.88
N LYS A 98 6.39 8.88 21.27
CA LYS A 98 7.34 8.02 22.00
C LYS A 98 8.57 7.69 21.16
N LEU A 99 8.40 7.38 19.88
CA LEU A 99 9.50 7.16 18.94
C LEU A 99 10.36 8.41 18.79
N ALA A 100 9.74 9.58 18.66
CA ALA A 100 10.44 10.86 18.56
C ALA A 100 11.28 11.14 19.82
N ALA A 101 10.70 10.94 21.01
CA ALA A 101 11.41 11.13 22.28
C ALA A 101 12.62 10.19 22.38
N ARG A 102 12.45 8.90 22.04
CA ARG A 102 13.56 7.94 22.02
C ARG A 102 14.65 8.30 21.02
N LEU A 103 14.27 8.78 19.84
CA LEU A 103 15.24 9.25 18.87
C LEU A 103 15.94 10.52 19.35
N GLY A 104 15.25 11.37 20.11
CA GLY A 104 15.81 12.53 20.78
C GLY A 104 16.83 12.20 21.86
N ASP A 105 16.61 11.12 22.63
CA ASP A 105 17.56 10.63 23.62
C ASP A 105 18.92 10.23 22.97
N GLU A 106 18.86 9.65 21.76
CA GLU A 106 20.03 9.11 21.05
C GLU A 106 20.70 10.13 20.10
N LEU A 107 19.91 10.92 19.37
CA LEU A 107 20.39 11.85 18.32
C LEU A 107 20.27 13.32 18.72
N GLY A 108 19.79 13.60 19.93
CA GLY A 108 19.55 14.95 20.42
C GLY A 108 18.31 15.64 19.83
N PRO A 109 18.07 16.91 20.19
CA PRO A 109 16.86 17.65 19.83
C PRO A 109 16.63 17.77 18.32
N VAL A 110 17.70 17.85 17.53
CA VAL A 110 17.61 17.96 16.07
C VAL A 110 17.03 16.69 15.46
N GLY A 111 17.49 15.51 15.92
CA GLY A 111 16.97 14.22 15.45
C GLY A 111 15.48 14.03 15.77
N MET A 112 15.07 14.46 16.97
CA MET A 112 13.66 14.45 17.37
C MET A 112 12.78 15.29 16.44
N TRP A 113 13.15 16.55 16.19
CA TRP A 113 12.37 17.46 15.34
C TRP A 113 12.38 17.03 13.87
N ALA A 114 13.51 16.53 13.36
CA ALA A 114 13.58 15.98 12.02
C ALA A 114 12.62 14.80 11.84
N PHE A 115 12.55 13.90 12.83
CA PHE A 115 11.61 12.78 12.82
C PHE A 115 10.15 13.24 12.91
N LEU A 116 9.82 14.19 13.78
CA LEU A 116 8.45 14.69 13.93
C LEU A 116 7.96 15.38 12.66
N LEU A 117 8.79 16.23 12.05
CA LEU A 117 8.47 16.89 10.78
C LEU A 117 8.32 15.87 9.64
N GLY A 118 9.21 14.87 9.59
CA GLY A 118 9.12 13.78 8.62
C GLY A 118 7.85 12.94 8.80
N ALA A 119 7.53 12.54 10.03
CA ALA A 119 6.33 11.78 10.35
C ALA A 119 5.05 12.57 10.03
N PHE A 120 5.03 13.87 10.35
CA PHE A 120 3.93 14.76 9.97
C PHE A 120 3.78 14.84 8.44
N GLY A 121 4.88 15.09 7.72
CA GLY A 121 4.89 15.15 6.26
C GLY A 121 4.43 13.85 5.62
N ALA A 122 4.86 12.69 6.12
CA ALA A 122 4.46 11.38 5.63
C ALA A 122 2.97 11.10 5.85
N VAL A 123 2.43 11.40 7.04
CA VAL A 123 1.00 11.22 7.33
C VAL A 123 0.15 12.18 6.50
N PHE A 124 0.53 13.46 6.46
CA PHE A 124 -0.23 14.49 5.76
C PHE A 124 -0.24 14.26 4.24
N SER A 125 0.91 13.96 3.63
CA SER A 125 1.00 13.64 2.21
C SER A 125 0.22 12.37 1.84
N SER A 126 0.26 11.34 2.68
CA SER A 126 -0.52 10.12 2.46
C SER A 126 -2.04 10.39 2.52
N LEU A 127 -2.49 11.24 3.43
CA LEU A 127 -3.91 11.63 3.53
C LEU A 127 -4.35 12.42 2.30
N LEU A 128 -3.58 13.43 1.89
CA LEU A 128 -3.86 14.23 0.70
C LEU A 128 -3.89 13.37 -0.57
N GLY A 129 -2.93 12.45 -0.72
CA GLY A 129 -2.88 11.55 -1.87
C GLY A 129 -4.15 10.70 -2.00
N VAL A 130 -4.67 10.16 -0.90
CA VAL A 130 -5.93 9.40 -0.88
C VAL A 130 -7.13 10.29 -1.16
N TRP A 131 -7.19 11.46 -0.53
CA TRP A 131 -8.29 12.42 -0.68
C TRP A 131 -8.42 12.99 -2.09
N GLN A 132 -7.31 13.08 -2.82
CA GLN A 132 -7.33 13.52 -4.20
C GLN A 132 -7.67 12.35 -5.15
N SER A 133 -6.96 11.25 -5.00
CA SER A 133 -6.81 10.29 -6.11
C SER A 133 -7.85 9.16 -6.10
N VAL A 134 -8.31 8.72 -4.92
CA VAL A 134 -9.35 7.68 -4.84
C VAL A 134 -10.73 8.19 -5.30
N PRO A 135 -11.15 9.44 -4.99
CA PRO A 135 -12.39 9.94 -5.57
C PRO A 135 -12.32 10.12 -7.10
N TYR A 136 -11.13 10.31 -7.71
CA TYR A 136 -10.99 10.26 -9.18
C TYR A 136 -11.39 8.89 -9.72
N LEU A 137 -10.84 7.83 -9.12
CA LEU A 137 -11.14 6.45 -9.48
C LEU A 137 -12.63 6.15 -9.32
N PHE A 138 -13.24 6.61 -8.23
CA PHE A 138 -14.67 6.42 -7.97
C PHE A 138 -15.54 7.14 -9.00
N ALA A 139 -15.28 8.42 -9.28
CA ALA A 139 -16.06 9.20 -10.23
C ALA A 139 -15.99 8.62 -11.65
N ASP A 140 -14.81 8.15 -12.08
CA ASP A 140 -14.62 7.53 -13.38
C ASP A 140 -15.30 6.15 -13.48
N LEU A 141 -15.19 5.32 -12.44
CA LEU A 141 -15.91 4.04 -12.36
C LEU A 141 -17.43 4.26 -12.43
N TRP A 142 -17.94 5.23 -11.68
CA TRP A 142 -19.36 5.54 -11.65
C TRP A 142 -19.86 6.08 -13.01
N GLY A 143 -19.06 6.91 -13.66
CA GLY A 143 -19.32 7.37 -15.02
C GLY A 143 -19.43 6.20 -16.00
N ARG A 144 -18.52 5.23 -15.93
CA ARG A 144 -18.58 4.01 -16.76
C ARG A 144 -19.79 3.13 -16.46
N ILE A 145 -20.17 2.95 -15.19
CA ILE A 145 -21.37 2.19 -14.81
C ILE A 145 -22.65 2.86 -15.34
N ARG A 146 -22.64 4.19 -15.52
CA ARG A 146 -23.76 4.96 -16.06
C ARG A 146 -23.69 5.23 -17.56
N ASP A 147 -22.81 4.52 -18.28
CA ASP A 147 -22.57 4.70 -19.73
C ASP A 147 -22.22 6.15 -20.12
N ARG A 148 -21.48 6.84 -19.25
CA ARG A 148 -20.93 8.20 -19.47
C ARG A 148 -19.40 8.15 -19.46
N PRO A 149 -18.77 7.41 -20.40
CA PRO A 149 -17.32 7.30 -20.43
C PRO A 149 -16.68 8.65 -20.75
N ALA A 150 -15.73 9.07 -19.91
CA ALA A 150 -14.87 10.20 -20.22
C ALA A 150 -13.83 9.82 -21.29
N PRO A 151 -13.39 10.78 -22.13
CA PRO A 151 -12.26 10.57 -23.03
C PRO A 151 -11.00 10.09 -22.26
N PRO A 152 -10.16 9.22 -22.84
CA PRO A 152 -8.99 8.66 -22.15
C PRO A 152 -8.01 9.72 -21.63
N ASP A 153 -7.86 10.82 -22.38
CA ASP A 153 -6.95 11.94 -22.15
C ASP A 153 -7.53 13.03 -21.22
N ARG A 154 -8.83 13.00 -20.92
CA ARG A 154 -9.48 14.01 -20.08
C ARG A 154 -9.01 13.90 -18.62
N ARG A 155 -8.52 15.00 -18.03
CA ARG A 155 -8.22 15.09 -16.58
C ARG A 155 -9.43 14.69 -15.72
N ALA A 156 -9.17 14.16 -14.52
CA ALA A 156 -10.24 13.75 -13.62
C ALA A 156 -11.14 14.94 -13.24
N ASP A 157 -12.46 14.73 -13.27
CA ASP A 157 -13.43 15.79 -13.03
C ASP A 157 -13.72 15.95 -11.52
N THR A 158 -13.08 16.93 -10.91
CA THR A 158 -13.21 17.26 -9.49
C THR A 158 -14.50 18.02 -9.15
N THR A 159 -15.26 18.43 -10.18
CA THR A 159 -16.52 19.18 -10.01
C THR A 159 -17.75 18.28 -10.03
N SER A 160 -17.59 17.04 -10.50
CA SER A 160 -18.66 16.04 -10.55
C SER A 160 -19.30 15.79 -9.18
N PRO A 161 -20.62 15.59 -9.11
CA PRO A 161 -21.30 15.28 -7.86
C PRO A 161 -20.79 13.97 -7.26
N GLU A 162 -20.43 12.98 -8.08
CA GLU A 162 -19.85 11.71 -7.66
C GLU A 162 -18.55 11.90 -6.86
N TYR A 163 -17.64 12.73 -7.38
CA TYR A 163 -16.39 13.06 -6.71
C TYR A 163 -16.65 13.73 -5.35
N ARG A 164 -17.55 14.71 -5.31
CA ARG A 164 -17.89 15.46 -4.09
C ARG A 164 -18.57 14.59 -3.03
N TRP A 165 -19.49 13.73 -3.43
CA TRP A 165 -20.14 12.79 -2.50
C TRP A 165 -19.14 11.79 -1.94
N TYR A 166 -18.18 11.33 -2.74
CA TYR A 166 -17.12 10.48 -2.26
C TYR A 166 -16.23 11.20 -1.24
N LEU A 167 -15.89 12.49 -1.46
CA LEU A 167 -15.17 13.30 -0.47
C LEU A 167 -15.90 13.38 0.88
N VAL A 168 -17.20 13.60 0.85
CA VAL A 168 -18.03 13.58 2.07
C VAL A 168 -17.99 12.19 2.70
N GLY A 169 -18.09 11.13 1.89
CA GLY A 169 -18.00 9.74 2.35
C GLY A 169 -16.68 9.44 3.07
N ILE A 170 -15.53 9.77 2.49
CA ILE A 170 -14.22 9.52 3.13
C ILE A 170 -13.95 10.42 4.33
N ALA A 171 -14.64 11.56 4.45
CA ALA A 171 -14.55 12.39 5.65
C ALA A 171 -15.41 11.83 6.79
N LEU A 172 -16.61 11.32 6.48
CA LEU A 172 -17.59 10.93 7.50
C LEU A 172 -17.52 9.44 7.88
N LEU A 173 -17.38 8.54 6.91
CA LEU A 173 -17.45 7.10 7.13
C LEU A 173 -16.37 6.59 8.10
N PRO A 174 -15.09 7.04 8.03
CA PRO A 174 -14.06 6.60 8.96
C PRO A 174 -14.35 7.00 10.42
N MET A 175 -15.19 8.01 10.67
CA MET A 175 -15.57 8.39 12.04
C MET A 175 -16.35 7.29 12.76
N ILE A 176 -17.10 6.47 12.03
CA ILE A 176 -17.77 5.29 12.59
C ILE A 176 -16.73 4.30 13.13
N GLY A 177 -15.57 4.21 12.45
CA GLY A 177 -14.44 3.38 12.84
C GLY A 177 -13.75 3.82 14.13
N LEU A 178 -14.02 5.02 14.67
CA LEU A 178 -13.44 5.48 15.95
C LEU A 178 -13.90 4.64 17.14
N TRP A 179 -15.04 3.98 17.02
CA TRP A 179 -15.59 3.06 18.02
C TRP A 179 -14.94 1.68 17.94
N VAL A 180 -14.20 1.42 16.86
CA VAL A 180 -13.42 0.20 16.64
C VAL A 180 -11.99 0.44 17.13
N GLY A 181 -11.46 -0.45 17.96
CA GLY A 181 -10.09 -0.31 18.47
C GLY A 181 -9.06 -0.19 17.32
N PHE A 182 -8.09 0.70 17.47
CA PHE A 182 -7.07 1.02 16.46
C PHE A 182 -6.41 -0.22 15.83
N ALA A 183 -5.96 -1.18 16.65
CA ALA A 183 -5.34 -2.40 16.17
C ALA A 183 -6.29 -3.26 15.31
N ARG A 184 -7.59 -3.29 15.65
CA ARG A 184 -8.60 -4.01 14.86
C ARG A 184 -8.85 -3.31 13.53
N MET A 185 -8.91 -1.98 13.52
CA MET A 185 -9.06 -1.21 12.28
C MET A 185 -7.84 -1.38 11.35
N GLN A 186 -6.63 -1.35 11.91
CA GLN A 186 -5.40 -1.62 11.16
C GLN A 186 -5.37 -3.05 10.61
N LYS A 187 -5.76 -4.05 11.41
CA LYS A 187 -5.84 -5.44 10.97
C LYS A 187 -6.88 -5.60 9.84
N LEU A 188 -8.04 -4.97 9.95
CA LEU A 188 -9.07 -5.00 8.91
C LEU A 188 -8.56 -4.38 7.60
N TYR A 189 -7.97 -3.18 7.69
CA TYR A 189 -7.36 -2.50 6.54
C TYR A 189 -6.31 -3.38 5.86
N ALA A 190 -5.44 -3.99 6.65
CA ALA A 190 -4.38 -4.88 6.19
C ALA A 190 -4.92 -6.13 5.49
N ILE A 191 -5.99 -6.74 6.02
CA ILE A 191 -6.66 -7.89 5.40
C ILE A 191 -7.31 -7.48 4.07
N VAL A 192 -8.04 -6.36 4.04
CA VAL A 192 -8.66 -5.86 2.80
C VAL A 192 -7.59 -5.57 1.75
N GLY A 193 -6.47 -4.95 2.16
CA GLY A 193 -5.35 -4.71 1.25
C GLY A 193 -4.72 -6.01 0.75
N ALA A 194 -4.59 -7.02 1.60
CA ALA A 194 -4.05 -8.32 1.20
C ALA A 194 -4.90 -9.00 0.13
N LEU A 195 -6.24 -8.82 0.15
CA LEU A 195 -7.14 -9.35 -0.88
C LEU A 195 -7.01 -8.61 -2.22
N PHE A 196 -6.55 -7.37 -2.22
CA PHE A 196 -6.34 -6.58 -3.44
C PHE A 196 -5.16 -7.10 -4.27
N ILE A 197 -4.11 -7.63 -3.62
CA ILE A 197 -2.90 -8.14 -4.28
C ILE A 197 -3.18 -9.28 -5.28
N PRO A 198 -3.87 -10.39 -4.92
CA PRO A 198 -4.17 -11.45 -5.87
C PRO A 198 -5.10 -10.97 -6.99
N MET A 199 -6.05 -10.09 -6.69
CA MET A 199 -6.91 -9.48 -7.71
C MET A 199 -6.07 -8.71 -8.73
N LEU A 200 -5.15 -7.85 -8.26
CA LEU A 200 -4.26 -7.09 -9.14
C LEU A 200 -3.35 -8.01 -9.95
N ALA A 201 -2.83 -9.08 -9.35
CA ALA A 201 -2.01 -10.07 -10.05
C ALA A 201 -2.77 -10.73 -11.21
N ILE A 202 -4.02 -11.14 -10.98
CA ILE A 202 -4.91 -11.68 -12.02
C ILE A 202 -5.13 -10.64 -13.13
N VAL A 203 -5.49 -9.41 -12.76
CA VAL A 203 -5.75 -8.33 -13.72
C VAL A 203 -4.50 -8.07 -14.57
N LEU A 204 -3.31 -7.96 -13.97
CA LEU A 204 -2.07 -7.73 -14.71
C LEU A 204 -1.67 -8.93 -15.59
N LEU A 205 -1.94 -10.17 -15.17
CA LEU A 205 -1.74 -11.35 -16.00
C LEU A 205 -2.66 -11.34 -17.23
N LEU A 206 -3.93 -10.95 -17.05
CA LEU A 206 -4.92 -10.90 -18.12
C LEU A 206 -4.69 -9.72 -19.08
N LEU A 207 -4.54 -8.50 -18.54
CA LEU A 207 -4.38 -7.28 -19.35
C LEU A 207 -3.04 -7.30 -20.09
N ASN A 208 -1.94 -7.49 -19.35
CA ASN A 208 -0.61 -7.42 -19.94
C ASN A 208 -0.18 -8.73 -20.62
N GLY A 209 -0.98 -9.80 -20.52
CA GLY A 209 -0.82 -11.01 -21.30
C GLY A 209 -1.35 -10.88 -22.74
N ARG A 210 -2.29 -9.95 -22.98
CA ARG A 210 -2.95 -9.76 -24.28
C ARG A 210 -2.18 -8.77 -25.14
N VAL A 211 -1.41 -9.29 -26.10
CA VAL A 211 -0.64 -8.49 -27.08
C VAL A 211 -1.52 -7.47 -27.81
N ALA A 212 -2.78 -7.82 -28.10
CA ALA A 212 -3.72 -6.92 -28.76
C ALA A 212 -4.03 -5.63 -27.96
N TRP A 213 -3.82 -5.61 -26.64
CA TRP A 213 -4.19 -4.49 -25.77
C TRP A 213 -3.00 -3.61 -25.40
N VAL A 214 -1.86 -4.23 -25.10
CA VAL A 214 -0.64 -3.53 -24.66
C VAL A 214 0.45 -3.45 -25.73
N GLY A 215 0.31 -4.17 -26.85
CA GLY A 215 1.35 -4.29 -27.86
C GLY A 215 2.49 -5.24 -27.47
N GLU A 216 3.25 -5.71 -28.46
CA GLU A 216 4.30 -6.72 -28.24
C GLU A 216 5.41 -6.26 -27.30
N ARG A 217 5.74 -4.96 -27.32
CA ARG A 217 6.83 -4.40 -26.51
C ARG A 217 6.49 -4.33 -25.01
N PHE A 218 5.21 -4.24 -24.65
CA PHE A 218 4.77 -4.01 -23.27
C PHE A 218 4.03 -5.19 -22.63
N ARG A 219 3.92 -6.32 -23.35
CA ARG A 219 3.42 -7.57 -22.77
C ARG A 219 4.27 -8.01 -21.58
N ASN A 220 3.66 -8.79 -20.70
CA ASN A 220 4.39 -9.44 -19.62
C ASN A 220 5.49 -10.33 -20.19
N ARG A 221 6.71 -10.12 -19.70
CA ARG A 221 7.83 -11.05 -19.90
C ARG A 221 7.53 -12.36 -19.15
N PRO A 222 8.08 -13.51 -19.58
CA PRO A 222 7.86 -14.79 -18.92
C PRO A 222 8.23 -14.73 -17.43
N LEU A 223 9.33 -14.06 -17.08
CA LEU A 223 9.73 -13.83 -15.69
C LEU A 223 8.65 -13.08 -14.88
N MET A 224 8.09 -12.00 -15.44
CA MET A 224 7.04 -11.22 -14.75
C MET A 224 5.76 -12.03 -14.59
N SER A 225 5.41 -12.83 -15.60
CA SER A 225 4.25 -13.73 -15.54
C SER A 225 4.44 -14.80 -14.46
N ALA A 226 5.63 -15.39 -14.37
CA ALA A 226 5.97 -16.37 -13.34
C ALA A 226 5.90 -15.75 -11.93
N LEU A 227 6.45 -14.54 -11.75
CA LEU A 227 6.39 -13.82 -10.46
C LEU A 227 4.95 -13.52 -10.05
N LEU A 228 4.12 -13.00 -10.96
CA LEU A 228 2.70 -12.75 -10.69
C LEU A 228 1.94 -14.03 -10.34
N LEU A 229 2.26 -15.15 -11.01
CA LEU A 229 1.67 -16.45 -10.71
C LEU A 229 2.09 -16.96 -9.33
N ILE A 230 3.37 -16.81 -8.96
CA ILE A 230 3.87 -17.17 -7.62
C ILE A 230 3.15 -16.35 -6.55
N ILE A 231 3.02 -15.03 -6.74
CA ILE A 231 2.28 -14.15 -5.84
C ILE A 231 0.83 -14.63 -5.71
N LEU A 232 0.17 -14.92 -6.82
CA LEU A 232 -1.21 -15.40 -6.82
C LEU A 232 -1.35 -16.71 -6.05
N VAL A 233 -0.50 -17.70 -6.32
CA VAL A 233 -0.51 -19.00 -5.63
C VAL A 233 -0.24 -18.82 -4.14
N PHE A 234 0.73 -17.98 -3.77
CA PHE A 234 1.02 -17.67 -2.36
C PHE A 234 -0.20 -17.09 -1.64
N PHE A 235 -0.84 -16.05 -2.19
CA PHE A 235 -1.98 -15.42 -1.53
C PHE A 235 -3.22 -16.34 -1.48
N LEU A 236 -3.46 -17.16 -2.51
CA LEU A 236 -4.56 -18.11 -2.51
C LEU A 236 -4.35 -19.23 -1.48
N THR A 237 -3.14 -19.78 -1.39
CA THR A 237 -2.79 -20.82 -0.42
C THR A 237 -2.79 -20.27 1.01
N ALA A 238 -2.14 -19.13 1.24
CA ALA A 238 -2.07 -18.49 2.54
C ALA A 238 -3.46 -18.01 3.04
N GLY A 239 -4.27 -17.46 2.15
CA GLY A 239 -5.67 -17.10 2.42
C GLY A 239 -6.53 -18.33 2.72
N GLY A 240 -6.43 -19.38 1.90
CA GLY A 240 -7.16 -20.64 2.09
C GLY A 240 -6.81 -21.32 3.42
N LEU A 241 -5.52 -21.36 3.79
CA LEU A 241 -5.05 -21.85 5.10
C LEU A 241 -5.61 -21.02 6.26
N SER A 242 -5.64 -19.70 6.12
CA SER A 242 -6.17 -18.79 7.13
C SER A 242 -7.67 -18.99 7.35
N VAL A 243 -8.45 -19.15 6.28
CA VAL A 243 -9.88 -19.46 6.34
C VAL A 243 -10.11 -20.84 6.94
N ARG A 244 -9.35 -21.86 6.52
CA ARG A 244 -9.49 -23.22 7.07
C ARG A 244 -9.24 -23.27 8.57
N ARG A 245 -8.26 -22.52 9.08
CA ARG A 245 -8.02 -22.40 10.54
C ARG A 245 -9.11 -21.62 11.27
N ALA A 246 -9.75 -20.66 10.62
CA ALA A 246 -10.84 -19.90 11.22
C ALA A 246 -12.15 -20.70 11.35
N PHE A 247 -12.38 -21.67 10.45
CA PHE A 247 -13.61 -22.48 10.40
C PHE A 247 -13.44 -23.95 10.80
N GLY A 248 -12.22 -24.47 10.80
CA GLY A 248 -11.89 -25.82 11.25
C GLY A 248 -11.11 -25.75 12.55
N GLY A 249 -11.84 -25.83 13.67
CA GLY A 249 -11.29 -26.30 14.95
C GLY A 249 -11.01 -27.79 14.90
#